data_AF-A0AAU9WQ14-F1
#
_entry.id   AF-A0AAU9WQ14-F1
#
_cell.length_a   1.000
_cell.length_b   1.000
_cell.length_c   1.000
_cell.angle_alpha   90.00
_cell.angle_beta   90.00
_cell.angle_gamma   90.00
#
_symmetry.space_group_name_H-M   'P 1'
#
loop_
_entity.id
_entity.type
_entity.pdbx_description
1 polymer ?
#
loop_
_entity_poly.entity_id
_entity_poly.type
_entity_poly.pdbx_seq_one_letter_code
_entity_poly.pdbx_strand_id
1 'polypeptide(L)'
;MLDVKFVFILMLVLQVKGDCLTGKCEKIHFNVQQHAKQDQELVGHVFHRSVTSNPAQCYLWCINDCRCLSINYKVKNETKYCELNKYSHLNSKNSLKNILGSIYYVLLREYSTKVQNFILSYSILQSIFVAFILIEIKSVYIYVYVYIERVKKKREDGQLLTNKTFPFFENIKMSSKRIKTPTNFKEKENNCIETIETYSFLINFVYKGYNNIVPCTGDVNCGNGCCRNSPCLNGGTCTEVCESTSVRYRCSCPLPFVGKHCESWLRRSCQEYKLAGFRRSRLFRLIDDSHQTFRVFCDFDSEPRFAWNLIESFNLSSKDLFQKNVTFYDDYQAISGDDPNWQAYLIKRPNLLWLRNHSTHWRATCRYNTDGTVYTDYLRASLEHFDIISDVPSDDVAKCRPFEYVNIRGNECRNCTMKTWYKKGHFPLHTDSSKQADCDFDGNTPNAAVKNEDNFGLYSEVNPKFRCTSSSNATTQFWIGGTL
;
A
#
# COMPACT_ATOMS: atom_id res chain seq x y z
N MET A 1 -64.57 18.94 9.51
CA MET A 1 -63.97 17.87 8.69
C MET A 1 -62.66 18.41 8.16
N LEU A 2 -61.54 18.05 8.80
CA LEU A 2 -60.21 18.52 8.42
C LEU A 2 -59.17 17.52 8.88
N ASP A 3 -58.45 17.00 7.89
CA ASP A 3 -57.19 16.26 7.95
C ASP A 3 -56.15 16.90 8.87
N VAL A 4 -55.46 16.10 9.69
CA VAL A 4 -54.13 16.45 10.20
C VAL A 4 -53.20 15.24 10.11
N LYS A 5 -52.18 15.42 9.27
CA LYS A 5 -51.12 14.48 8.94
C LYS A 5 -50.23 14.15 10.15
N PHE A 6 -49.92 12.86 10.32
CA PHE A 6 -48.88 12.37 11.24
C PHE A 6 -47.51 12.91 10.86
N VAL A 7 -46.79 13.49 11.82
CA VAL A 7 -45.35 13.76 11.73
C VAL A 7 -44.63 12.77 12.64
N PHE A 8 -43.96 11.80 12.05
CA PHE A 8 -43.00 10.93 12.74
C PHE A 8 -41.70 11.72 12.95
N ILE A 9 -41.38 12.08 14.19
CA ILE A 9 -40.03 12.50 14.57
C ILE A 9 -39.25 11.24 14.91
N LEU A 10 -38.45 10.78 13.93
CA LEU A 10 -37.49 9.71 14.10
C LEU A 10 -36.33 10.23 14.96
N MET A 11 -36.37 10.00 16.28
CA MET A 11 -35.18 10.15 17.13
C MET A 11 -34.23 9.02 16.80
N LEU A 12 -33.31 9.27 15.87
CA LEU A 12 -32.12 8.43 15.63
C LEU A 12 -31.28 8.40 16.91
N VAL A 13 -31.51 7.40 17.75
CA VAL A 13 -30.56 7.04 18.80
C VAL A 13 -29.38 6.37 18.11
N LEU A 14 -28.33 7.15 17.81
CA LEU A 14 -27.02 6.61 17.46
C LEU A 14 -26.50 5.82 18.67
N GLN A 15 -26.78 4.53 18.71
CA GLN A 15 -26.01 3.62 19.56
C GLN A 15 -24.76 3.21 18.80
N VAL A 16 -23.61 3.67 19.26
CA VAL A 16 -22.31 3.11 18.86
C VAL A 16 -22.25 1.70 19.46
N LYS A 17 -22.50 0.68 18.64
CA LYS A 17 -22.26 -0.72 19.01
C LYS A 17 -20.78 -1.02 18.83
N GLY A 18 -20.06 -1.21 19.94
CA GLY A 18 -18.74 -1.83 19.90
C GLY A 18 -18.91 -3.35 19.78
N ASP A 19 -18.47 -3.93 18.67
CA ASP A 19 -18.52 -5.38 18.49
C ASP A 19 -17.23 -6.01 19.03
N CYS A 20 -17.38 -6.93 19.97
CA CYS A 20 -16.26 -7.54 20.69
C CYS A 20 -16.07 -8.96 20.19
N LEU A 21 -15.10 -9.14 19.30
CA LEU A 21 -14.84 -10.39 18.55
C LEU A 21 -14.60 -11.63 19.44
N THR A 22 -14.17 -11.44 20.69
CA THR A 22 -13.89 -12.52 21.66
C THR A 22 -15.06 -12.85 22.58
N GLY A 23 -16.22 -12.20 22.40
CA GLY A 23 -17.37 -12.33 23.29
C GLY A 23 -17.20 -11.63 24.64
N LYS A 24 -16.04 -10.99 24.91
CA LYS A 24 -15.79 -10.13 26.07
C LYS A 24 -15.50 -8.70 25.63
N CYS A 25 -16.32 -7.75 26.07
CA CYS A 25 -16.09 -6.33 25.85
C CYS A 25 -15.30 -5.74 27.01
N GLU A 26 -14.19 -5.09 26.70
CA GLU A 26 -13.39 -4.35 27.68
C GLU A 26 -13.81 -2.88 27.68
N LYS A 27 -14.17 -2.35 28.84
CA LYS A 27 -14.40 -0.93 29.06
C LYS A 27 -13.34 -0.41 30.03
N ILE A 28 -12.54 0.52 29.55
CA ILE A 28 -11.52 1.18 30.36
C ILE A 28 -12.09 2.52 30.83
N HIS A 29 -12.22 2.70 32.14
CA HIS A 29 -12.66 3.98 32.70
C HIS A 29 -11.44 4.84 33.01
N PHE A 30 -11.45 6.07 32.50
CA PHE A 30 -10.42 7.05 32.84
C PHE A 30 -11.06 8.37 33.23
N ASN A 31 -10.98 8.63 34.52
CA ASN A 31 -11.31 9.92 35.09
C ASN A 31 -10.01 10.53 35.63
N VAL A 32 -9.59 11.63 35.01
CA VAL A 32 -8.33 12.34 35.32
C VAL A 32 -8.24 12.77 36.79
N GLN A 33 -9.39 12.94 37.48
CA GLN A 33 -9.43 13.33 38.88
C GLN A 33 -9.55 12.13 39.82
N GLN A 34 -10.42 11.17 39.51
CA GLN A 34 -10.70 10.05 40.42
C GLN A 34 -9.65 8.94 40.39
N HIS A 35 -8.92 8.77 39.27
CA HIS A 35 -7.93 7.70 39.11
C HIS A 35 -6.48 8.18 39.31
N ALA A 36 -6.29 9.43 39.73
CA ALA A 36 -4.98 10.02 40.00
C ALA A 36 -4.53 9.76 41.45
N LYS A 37 -3.33 9.21 41.63
CA LYS A 37 -2.61 9.22 42.90
C LYS A 37 -1.50 10.26 42.82
N GLN A 38 -1.67 11.34 43.58
CA GLN A 38 -0.71 12.44 43.65
C GLN A 38 0.56 12.01 44.39
N ASP A 39 1.68 12.63 44.03
CA ASP A 39 3.02 12.39 44.58
C ASP A 39 3.44 10.92 44.59
N GLN A 40 2.99 10.16 43.59
CA GLN A 40 3.30 8.75 43.43
C GLN A 40 3.71 8.42 42.01
N GLU A 41 4.58 7.44 41.86
CA GLU A 41 4.94 6.86 40.58
C GLU A 41 5.28 5.38 40.69
N LEU A 42 5.07 4.66 39.59
CA LEU A 42 5.52 3.28 39.46
C LEU A 42 6.95 3.27 38.88
N VAL A 43 7.91 2.82 39.68
CA VAL A 43 9.34 2.81 39.33
C VAL A 43 9.74 1.47 38.73
N GLY A 44 10.61 1.50 37.71
CA GLY A 44 11.22 0.30 37.12
C GLY A 44 10.39 -0.44 36.09
N HIS A 45 9.20 0.07 35.73
CA HIS A 45 8.26 -0.58 34.81
C HIS A 45 7.92 0.24 33.56
N VAL A 46 8.62 1.37 33.36
CA VAL A 46 8.43 2.29 32.24
C VAL A 46 8.98 1.67 30.95
N PHE A 47 8.16 1.60 29.90
CA PHE A 47 8.60 1.12 28.58
C PHE A 47 8.48 2.17 27.47
N HIS A 48 7.78 3.27 27.71
CA HIS A 48 7.66 4.37 26.76
C HIS A 48 7.58 5.71 27.50
N ARG A 49 8.22 6.74 26.92
CA ARG A 49 8.22 8.11 27.44
C ARG A 49 7.98 9.09 26.30
N SER A 50 7.05 10.02 26.50
CA SER A 50 6.72 11.08 25.54
C SER A 50 6.37 12.40 26.22
N VAL A 51 6.71 13.51 25.59
CA VAL A 51 6.38 14.86 26.09
C VAL A 51 4.92 15.18 25.75
N THR A 52 4.14 15.60 26.74
CA THR A 52 2.76 16.07 26.55
C THR A 52 2.31 16.88 27.74
N SER A 53 1.62 17.98 27.49
CA SER A 53 0.97 18.82 28.51
C SER A 53 -0.47 18.37 28.83
N ASN A 54 -1.00 17.39 28.10
CA ASN A 54 -2.36 16.89 28.23
C ASN A 54 -2.39 15.44 28.78
N PRO A 55 -2.86 15.21 30.02
CA PRO A 55 -2.99 13.88 30.62
C PRO A 55 -3.92 12.92 29.84
N ALA A 56 -4.94 13.45 29.14
CA ALA A 56 -5.82 12.62 28.32
C ALA A 56 -5.09 12.03 27.10
N GLN A 57 -4.14 12.76 26.53
CA GLN A 57 -3.30 12.26 25.43
C GLN A 57 -2.41 11.11 25.90
N CYS A 58 -1.87 11.23 27.11
CA CYS A 58 -1.09 10.18 27.76
C CYS A 58 -1.93 8.91 27.99
N TYR A 59 -3.19 9.07 28.41
CA TYR A 59 -4.16 7.98 28.48
C TYR A 59 -4.44 7.33 27.11
N LEU A 60 -4.64 8.13 26.06
CA LEU A 60 -4.86 7.60 24.71
C LEU A 60 -3.69 6.74 24.23
N TRP A 61 -2.46 7.17 24.46
CA TRP A 61 -1.27 6.35 24.16
C TRP A 61 -1.23 5.05 24.94
N CYS A 62 -1.66 5.09 26.20
CA CYS A 62 -1.73 3.90 27.04
C CYS A 62 -2.79 2.90 26.58
N ILE A 63 -4.02 3.33 26.30
CA ILE A 63 -5.08 2.39 25.86
C ILE A 63 -4.84 1.81 24.47
N ASN A 64 -4.07 2.52 23.64
CA ASN A 64 -3.66 2.05 22.31
C ASN A 64 -2.47 1.08 22.37
N ASP A 65 -1.82 0.93 23.53
CA ASP A 65 -0.74 -0.04 23.73
C ASP A 65 -1.16 -1.06 24.79
N CYS A 66 -1.46 -2.28 24.36
CA CYS A 66 -1.98 -3.33 25.24
C CYS A 66 -1.07 -3.67 26.42
N ARG A 67 0.23 -3.36 26.33
CA ARG A 67 1.20 -3.56 27.42
C ARG A 67 1.00 -2.57 28.55
N CYS A 68 0.36 -1.42 28.29
CA CYS A 68 0.20 -0.36 29.26
C CYS A 68 -0.89 -0.70 30.29
N LEU A 69 -0.49 -0.75 31.56
CA LEU A 69 -1.38 -1.03 32.70
C LEU A 69 -1.47 0.16 33.66
N SER A 70 -0.51 1.08 33.61
CA SER A 70 -0.55 2.32 34.38
C SER A 70 0.33 3.39 33.75
N ILE A 71 0.20 4.62 34.22
CA ILE A 71 0.85 5.80 33.68
C ILE A 71 1.51 6.59 34.81
N ASN A 72 2.72 7.10 34.60
CA ASN A 72 3.24 8.21 35.39
C ASN A 72 3.18 9.49 34.57
N TYR A 73 2.71 10.57 35.19
CA TYR A 73 2.69 11.90 34.59
C TYR A 73 3.56 12.82 35.44
N LYS A 74 4.63 13.36 34.85
CA LYS A 74 5.74 13.98 35.58
C LYS A 74 6.03 15.38 35.06
N VAL A 75 6.55 16.22 35.94
CA VAL A 75 7.10 17.54 35.61
C VAL A 75 8.60 17.51 35.87
N LYS A 76 9.43 17.77 34.85
CA LYS A 76 10.88 17.95 34.99
C LYS A 76 11.31 19.16 34.20
N ASN A 77 11.98 20.12 34.84
CA ASN A 77 12.44 21.37 34.22
C ASN A 77 11.31 22.06 33.43
N GLU A 78 10.16 22.29 34.07
CA GLU A 78 8.94 22.88 33.48
C GLU A 78 8.29 22.08 32.34
N THR A 79 8.91 20.97 31.91
CA THR A 79 8.40 20.10 30.85
C THR A 79 7.54 18.99 31.45
N LYS A 80 6.30 18.88 30.96
CA LYS A 80 5.37 17.80 31.31
C LYS A 80 5.59 16.60 30.39
N TYR A 81 5.81 15.44 30.96
CA TYR A 81 5.96 14.21 30.18
C TYR A 81 5.22 13.03 30.80
N CYS A 82 4.84 12.13 29.91
CA CYS A 82 4.07 10.93 30.14
C CYS A 82 4.99 9.71 30.06
N GLU A 83 4.86 8.80 31.02
CA GLU A 83 5.51 7.49 31.02
C GLU A 83 4.46 6.39 31.05
N LEU A 84 4.57 5.42 30.14
CA LEU A 84 3.70 4.25 30.09
C LEU A 84 4.37 3.08 30.80
N ASN A 85 3.63 2.43 31.69
CA ASN A 85 4.14 1.33 32.51
C ASN A 85 3.54 -0.02 32.08
N LYS A 86 4.40 -1.05 32.01
CA LYS A 86 4.00 -2.43 31.70
C LYS A 86 3.22 -3.10 32.86
N TYR A 87 3.30 -2.52 34.05
CA TYR A 87 2.72 -3.02 35.29
C TYR A 87 1.85 -1.96 35.96
N SER A 88 1.16 -2.32 37.04
CA SER A 88 0.40 -1.42 37.91
C SER A 88 0.70 -1.73 39.38
N HIS A 89 0.23 -0.90 40.29
CA HIS A 89 0.36 -1.17 41.73
C HIS A 89 -0.42 -2.44 42.17
N LEU A 90 -1.32 -2.97 41.34
CA LEU A 90 -2.07 -4.20 41.64
C LEU A 90 -1.20 -5.44 41.47
N ASN A 91 -0.37 -5.48 40.42
CA ASN A 91 0.52 -6.61 40.13
C ASN A 91 1.99 -6.37 40.52
N SER A 92 2.34 -5.15 40.94
CA SER A 92 3.68 -4.78 41.41
C SER A 92 3.62 -3.78 42.58
N LYS A 93 3.02 -4.24 43.69
CA LYS A 93 2.73 -3.40 44.88
C LYS A 93 3.94 -2.62 45.40
N ASN A 94 5.12 -3.26 45.43
CA ASN A 94 6.34 -2.68 46.01
C ASN A 94 7.02 -1.62 45.12
N SER A 95 6.59 -1.52 43.87
CA SER A 95 7.17 -0.62 42.86
C SER A 95 6.51 0.75 42.82
N LEU A 96 5.37 0.93 43.50
CA LEU A 96 4.76 2.24 43.68
C LEU A 96 5.51 2.99 44.78
N LYS A 97 6.15 4.10 44.43
CA LYS A 97 6.95 4.93 45.34
C LYS A 97 6.36 6.32 45.44
N ASN A 98 6.54 6.94 46.60
CA ASN A 98 6.17 8.34 46.81
C ASN A 98 7.27 9.23 46.22
N ILE A 99 6.94 9.96 45.15
CA ILE A 99 7.85 10.86 44.45
C ILE A 99 7.10 12.16 44.20
N LEU A 100 7.57 13.22 44.86
CA LEU A 100 6.94 14.54 44.84
C LEU A 100 6.83 15.07 43.41
N GLY A 101 5.66 15.60 43.04
CA GLY A 101 5.40 16.19 41.72
C GLY A 101 5.11 15.18 40.60
N SER A 102 4.97 13.89 40.94
CA SER A 102 4.56 12.85 40.00
C SER A 102 3.13 12.40 40.25
N ILE A 103 2.36 12.20 39.20
CA ILE A 103 0.97 11.73 39.28
C ILE A 103 0.88 10.34 38.65
N TYR A 104 0.48 9.36 39.45
CA TYR A 104 0.28 7.99 39.01
C TYR A 104 -1.19 7.73 38.66
N TYR A 105 -1.44 7.13 37.48
CA TYR A 105 -2.78 6.70 37.08
C TYR A 105 -2.83 5.19 36.88
N VAL A 106 -3.78 4.54 37.54
CA VAL A 106 -4.12 3.12 37.26
C VAL A 106 -5.24 3.05 36.22
N LEU A 107 -5.13 2.14 35.26
CA LEU A 107 -6.23 1.87 34.33
C LEU A 107 -7.07 0.71 34.87
N LEU A 108 -8.31 1.01 35.25
CA LEU A 108 -9.28 0.00 35.65
C LEU A 108 -10.02 -0.50 34.40
N ARG A 109 -9.90 -1.81 34.17
CA ARG A 109 -10.50 -2.51 33.03
C ARG A 109 -11.72 -3.29 33.51
N GLU A 110 -12.91 -2.92 33.05
CA GLU A 110 -14.15 -3.68 33.25
C GLU A 110 -14.35 -4.63 32.06
N TYR A 111 -14.73 -5.87 32.33
CA TYR A 111 -15.05 -6.84 31.27
C TYR A 111 -16.52 -7.23 31.34
N SER A 112 -17.22 -7.22 30.20
CA SER A 112 -18.58 -7.74 30.08
C SER A 112 -18.64 -8.88 29.06
N THR A 113 -19.42 -9.92 29.31
CA THR A 113 -19.59 -11.06 28.41
C THR A 113 -20.88 -10.94 27.60
N LYS A 114 -20.83 -11.27 26.30
CA LYS A 114 -22.01 -11.42 25.43
C LYS A 114 -22.66 -12.78 25.71
N VAL A 115 -23.96 -12.81 26.05
CA VAL A 115 -24.72 -14.06 26.21
C VAL A 115 -25.27 -14.50 24.85
N GLN A 116 -25.25 -15.80 24.57
CA GLN A 116 -25.74 -16.40 23.32
C GLN A 116 -27.28 -16.48 23.34
N ASN A 117 -27.94 -15.99 22.28
CA ASN A 117 -29.40 -15.98 22.18
C ASN A 117 -29.98 -17.40 22.02
N PHE A 118 -30.97 -17.77 22.82
CA PHE A 118 -31.84 -18.92 22.55
C PHE A 118 -32.96 -18.51 21.59
N ILE A 119 -33.11 -19.24 20.48
CA ILE A 119 -34.19 -19.04 19.50
C ILE A 119 -35.41 -19.84 19.98
N LEU A 120 -36.47 -19.16 20.41
CA LEU A 120 -37.79 -19.77 20.63
C LEU A 120 -38.58 -19.70 19.33
N SER A 121 -38.90 -20.86 18.75
CA SER A 121 -39.73 -20.96 17.54
C SER A 121 -41.15 -20.48 17.81
N TYR A 122 -41.71 -19.73 16.85
CA TYR A 122 -43.01 -19.05 16.89
C TYR A 122 -44.22 -19.97 17.21
N SER A 123 -44.05 -21.29 17.16
CA SER A 123 -45.08 -22.29 17.47
C SER A 123 -45.36 -22.49 18.97
N ILE A 124 -44.54 -21.97 19.88
CA ILE A 124 -44.74 -22.15 21.34
C ILE A 124 -45.44 -20.92 21.98
N LEU A 125 -45.49 -19.78 21.29
CA LEU A 125 -46.06 -18.54 21.85
C LEU A 125 -47.58 -18.58 22.03
N GLN A 126 -48.30 -19.39 21.26
CA GLN A 126 -49.74 -19.59 21.47
C GLN A 126 -50.05 -20.44 22.71
N SER A 127 -49.10 -21.27 23.16
CA SER A 127 -49.28 -22.13 24.33
C SER A 127 -48.98 -21.41 25.65
N ILE A 128 -48.11 -20.39 25.63
CA ILE A 128 -47.70 -19.64 26.83
C ILE A 128 -48.76 -18.61 27.25
N PHE A 129 -49.53 -18.05 26.31
CA PHE A 129 -50.60 -17.09 26.63
C PHE A 129 -51.77 -17.71 27.41
N VAL A 130 -51.92 -19.03 27.36
CA VAL A 130 -52.97 -19.77 28.09
C VAL A 130 -52.51 -20.17 29.51
N ALA A 131 -51.21 -20.17 29.79
CA ALA A 131 -50.66 -20.61 31.08
C ALA A 131 -50.48 -19.48 32.12
N PHE A 132 -50.66 -18.21 31.75
CA PHE A 132 -50.55 -17.07 32.68
C PHE A 132 -51.85 -16.74 33.44
N ILE A 133 -52.94 -17.43 33.15
CA ILE A 133 -54.10 -17.49 34.05
C ILE A 133 -54.00 -18.84 34.77
N LEU A 134 -53.83 -18.79 36.10
CA LEU A 134 -53.56 -19.90 37.04
C LEU A 134 -52.07 -20.08 37.36
N ILE A 135 -51.59 -19.34 38.37
CA ILE A 135 -50.90 -19.84 39.58
C ILE A 135 -50.41 -18.61 40.36
N GLU A 136 -51.21 -18.18 41.33
CA GLU A 136 -50.69 -17.60 42.57
C GLU A 136 -50.30 -18.77 43.48
N ILE A 137 -49.02 -18.95 43.86
CA ILE A 137 -48.65 -19.52 45.17
C ILE A 137 -47.33 -18.92 45.67
N LYS A 138 -47.48 -18.03 46.67
CA LYS A 138 -46.64 -17.75 47.86
C LYS A 138 -45.16 -17.34 47.74
N SER A 139 -44.96 -16.07 48.13
CA SER A 139 -43.92 -15.60 49.05
C SER A 139 -42.48 -15.44 48.57
N VAL A 140 -42.23 -14.56 47.59
CA VAL A 140 -41.04 -13.69 47.56
C VAL A 140 -41.42 -12.35 46.91
N TYR A 141 -41.35 -11.26 47.68
CA TYR A 141 -41.47 -9.89 47.16
C TYR A 141 -40.19 -9.52 46.41
N ILE A 142 -40.25 -9.33 45.09
CA ILE A 142 -39.18 -8.64 44.34
C ILE A 142 -39.54 -7.16 44.28
N TYR A 143 -38.83 -6.35 45.07
CA TYR A 143 -38.84 -4.90 44.94
C TYR A 143 -38.13 -4.49 43.64
N VAL A 144 -38.88 -3.95 42.68
CA VAL A 144 -38.31 -3.21 41.54
C VAL A 144 -38.09 -1.77 41.98
N TYR A 145 -36.84 -1.37 42.22
CA TYR A 145 -36.49 0.04 42.33
C TYR A 145 -36.43 0.66 40.93
N VAL A 146 -37.46 1.43 40.56
CA VAL A 146 -37.44 2.34 39.42
C VAL A 146 -36.79 3.65 39.88
N TYR A 147 -35.58 3.96 39.42
CA TYR A 147 -34.96 5.27 39.63
C TYR A 147 -35.39 6.22 38.49
N ILE A 148 -36.33 7.14 38.78
CA ILE A 148 -36.58 8.35 37.99
C ILE A 148 -36.04 9.53 38.82
N GLU A 149 -34.92 10.13 38.42
CA GLU A 149 -34.53 11.43 38.95
C GLU A 149 -35.22 12.56 38.17
N ARG A 150 -36.15 13.23 38.85
CA ARG A 150 -36.43 14.65 38.66
C ARG A 150 -35.29 15.44 39.33
N VAL A 151 -34.78 16.48 38.65
CA VAL A 151 -34.16 17.62 39.34
C VAL A 151 -35.23 18.21 40.28
N LYS A 152 -34.96 18.23 41.59
CA LYS A 152 -35.73 19.04 42.55
C LYS A 152 -34.84 20.16 43.08
N LYS A 153 -35.20 21.40 42.73
CA LYS A 153 -34.93 22.54 43.62
C LYS A 153 -35.94 22.45 44.78
N LYS A 154 -35.44 22.70 45.99
CA LYS A 154 -36.10 22.57 47.30
C LYS A 154 -37.43 23.35 47.39
N ARG A 155 -38.38 22.82 48.17
CA ARG A 155 -39.64 23.45 48.58
C ARG A 155 -39.51 23.85 50.05
N GLU A 156 -39.88 25.08 50.40
CA GLU A 156 -40.23 25.48 51.77
C GLU A 156 -41.48 26.39 51.68
N ASP A 157 -42.52 25.93 52.37
CA ASP A 157 -43.69 26.58 52.98
C ASP A 157 -44.75 27.38 52.18
N GLY A 158 -46.02 27.12 52.54
CA GLY A 158 -47.10 28.13 52.50
C GLY A 158 -48.18 28.01 51.41
N GLN A 159 -49.37 27.54 51.82
CA GLN A 159 -50.74 27.91 51.40
C GLN A 159 -51.19 28.05 49.91
N LEU A 160 -52.23 27.25 49.61
CA LEU A 160 -53.52 27.55 48.94
C LEU A 160 -53.61 28.73 47.94
N LEU A 161 -54.03 28.44 46.69
CA LEU A 161 -55.31 28.86 46.07
C LEU A 161 -55.28 28.91 44.53
N THR A 162 -56.16 28.09 43.95
CA THR A 162 -57.05 28.29 42.78
C THR A 162 -56.65 29.13 41.56
N ASN A 163 -56.85 28.49 40.39
CA ASN A 163 -57.38 29.02 39.11
C ASN A 163 -57.01 30.45 38.68
N LYS A 164 -56.36 30.57 37.50
CA LYS A 164 -56.92 31.23 36.30
C LYS A 164 -55.99 31.19 35.08
N THR A 165 -56.64 31.21 33.94
CA THR A 165 -56.26 31.16 32.52
C THR A 165 -55.51 32.37 31.95
N PHE A 166 -54.54 32.09 31.03
CA PHE A 166 -54.02 32.85 29.84
C PHE A 166 -53.59 34.34 30.04
N PRO A 167 -52.93 35.08 29.09
CA PRO A 167 -52.54 34.80 27.69
C PRO A 167 -51.13 35.33 27.19
N PHE A 168 -50.88 35.09 25.88
CA PHE A 168 -50.16 35.91 24.86
C PHE A 168 -48.59 35.89 24.75
N PHE A 169 -48.01 35.27 23.69
CA PHE A 169 -47.54 35.79 22.36
C PHE A 169 -46.13 36.44 22.47
N GLU A 170 -45.11 36.23 21.62
CA GLU A 170 -45.03 36.41 20.16
C GLU A 170 -43.61 36.06 19.61
N ASN A 171 -43.52 35.46 18.39
CA ASN A 171 -42.65 35.83 17.24
C ASN A 171 -41.07 35.87 17.36
N ILE A 172 -40.20 35.27 16.51
CA ILE A 172 -40.00 35.43 15.04
C ILE A 172 -38.94 34.45 14.43
N LYS A 173 -39.26 33.97 13.22
CA LYS A 173 -38.51 33.58 11.97
C LYS A 173 -37.23 32.70 11.91
N MET A 174 -37.32 31.72 11.01
CA MET A 174 -36.23 31.10 10.23
C MET A 174 -35.64 32.05 9.17
N SER A 175 -34.36 31.88 8.85
CA SER A 175 -33.72 32.32 7.60
C SER A 175 -32.69 31.30 7.13
N SER A 176 -32.80 30.88 5.87
CA SER A 176 -31.79 30.07 5.16
C SER A 176 -30.82 30.98 4.41
N LYS A 177 -29.52 30.71 4.47
CA LYS A 177 -28.55 31.16 3.47
C LYS A 177 -27.51 30.07 3.21
N ARG A 178 -27.27 29.82 1.92
CA ARG A 178 -26.24 28.93 1.38
C ARG A 178 -25.20 29.80 0.68
N ILE A 179 -23.94 29.80 1.15
CA ILE A 179 -22.74 30.30 0.42
C ILE A 179 -21.58 29.31 0.68
N LYS A 180 -20.74 29.16 -0.35
CA LYS A 180 -19.76 28.10 -0.66
C LYS A 180 -18.55 27.97 0.30
N THR A 181 -18.02 26.75 0.33
CA THR A 181 -16.72 26.22 0.83
C THR A 181 -15.49 26.89 0.17
N PRO A 182 -14.23 26.82 0.70
CA PRO A 182 -13.53 25.57 1.12
C PRO A 182 -12.52 25.63 2.29
N THR A 183 -12.27 24.49 2.95
CA THR A 183 -11.02 23.69 2.91
C THR A 183 -11.03 22.55 3.95
N ASN A 184 -10.96 21.32 3.43
CA ASN A 184 -10.26 20.12 3.92
C ASN A 184 -10.17 19.82 5.43
N PHE A 185 -10.71 18.67 5.84
CA PHE A 185 -9.93 17.45 6.06
C PHE A 185 -10.85 16.23 5.90
N LYS A 186 -10.56 15.38 4.90
CA LYS A 186 -11.17 14.06 4.73
C LYS A 186 -10.48 13.11 5.72
N GLU A 187 -11.22 12.53 6.64
CA GLU A 187 -10.76 11.32 7.31
C GLU A 187 -11.12 10.11 6.44
N LYS A 188 -10.13 9.24 6.29
CA LYS A 188 -9.98 8.23 5.25
C LYS A 188 -10.67 6.94 5.71
N GLU A 189 -11.77 6.58 5.05
CA GLU A 189 -12.32 5.23 5.09
C GLU A 189 -11.25 4.22 4.64
N ASN A 190 -11.06 3.16 5.40
CA ASN A 190 -10.34 1.95 4.97
C ASN A 190 -11.10 0.70 5.48
N ASN A 191 -12.18 0.41 4.76
CA ASN A 191 -12.66 -0.87 4.25
C ASN A 191 -12.38 -2.17 5.04
N CYS A 192 -13.45 -2.70 5.65
CA CYS A 192 -13.97 -4.03 5.31
C CYS A 192 -15.49 -3.85 5.10
N ILE A 193 -16.00 -4.00 3.88
CA ILE A 193 -17.45 -4.08 3.62
C ILE A 193 -17.69 -5.32 2.79
N GLU A 194 -18.63 -6.16 3.23
CA GLU A 194 -19.56 -6.88 2.36
C GLU A 194 -20.93 -7.04 3.08
N THR A 195 -21.94 -6.38 2.49
CA THR A 195 -23.39 -6.67 2.37
C THR A 195 -24.35 -7.00 3.54
N ILE A 196 -25.61 -6.60 3.29
CA ILE A 196 -26.82 -6.41 4.12
C ILE A 196 -27.56 -7.73 4.45
N GLU A 197 -28.24 -7.83 5.61
CA GLU A 197 -29.60 -8.41 5.73
C GLU A 197 -30.31 -8.14 7.10
N THR A 198 -31.65 -8.24 7.06
CA THR A 198 -32.73 -7.65 7.88
C THR A 198 -32.74 -7.74 9.43
N TYR A 199 -33.50 -6.83 10.07
CA TYR A 199 -33.70 -6.70 11.52
C TYR A 199 -34.70 -7.72 12.12
N SER A 200 -34.37 -8.27 13.30
CA SER A 200 -35.33 -8.84 14.26
C SER A 200 -35.03 -8.30 15.68
N PHE A 201 -36.08 -8.03 16.45
CA PHE A 201 -36.04 -7.44 17.80
C PHE A 201 -35.38 -8.39 18.81
N LEU A 202 -34.48 -7.87 19.66
CA LEU A 202 -33.89 -8.60 20.80
C LEU A 202 -33.88 -7.73 22.05
N ILE A 203 -34.45 -8.28 23.14
CA ILE A 203 -34.36 -7.76 24.51
C ILE A 203 -33.07 -8.33 25.14
N ASN A 204 -32.18 -7.47 25.66
CA ASN A 204 -30.91 -7.90 26.25
C ASN A 204 -30.96 -7.89 27.80
N PHE A 205 -30.49 -8.97 28.44
CA PHE A 205 -30.13 -9.02 29.85
C PHE A 205 -28.60 -8.92 30.01
N VAL A 206 -28.11 -8.09 30.94
CA VAL A 206 -26.67 -7.90 31.23
C VAL A 206 -26.37 -8.36 32.67
N TYR A 207 -25.43 -9.28 32.85
CA TYR A 207 -24.85 -9.60 34.16
C TYR A 207 -23.47 -8.92 34.30
N LYS A 208 -23.22 -8.27 35.45
CA LYS A 208 -21.93 -7.66 35.81
C LYS A 208 -21.20 -8.58 36.79
N GLY A 209 -19.95 -8.94 36.48
CA GLY A 209 -19.03 -9.59 37.40
C GLY A 209 -17.67 -8.90 37.35
N TYR A 210 -17.08 -8.65 38.50
CA TYR A 210 -15.70 -8.13 38.64
C TYR A 210 -14.80 -9.27 39.12
N ASN A 211 -13.76 -9.62 38.38
CA ASN A 211 -12.67 -10.47 38.89
C ASN A 211 -11.35 -10.34 38.10
N ASN A 212 -10.29 -10.75 38.81
CA ASN A 212 -8.86 -10.40 38.70
C ASN A 212 -8.16 -10.51 37.32
N ILE A 213 -7.18 -9.61 37.17
CA ILE A 213 -6.30 -9.35 36.02
C ILE A 213 -5.56 -10.62 35.57
N VAL A 214 -5.80 -11.06 34.34
CA VAL A 214 -4.94 -12.02 33.63
C VAL A 214 -3.79 -11.24 32.98
N PRO A 215 -2.52 -11.58 33.21
CA PRO A 215 -1.39 -10.88 32.59
C PRO A 215 -1.29 -11.21 31.10
N CYS A 216 -1.04 -10.20 30.26
CA CYS A 216 -0.55 -10.38 28.90
C CYS A 216 0.93 -10.84 28.94
N THR A 217 1.15 -12.08 29.39
CA THR A 217 2.44 -12.76 29.28
C THR A 217 2.21 -14.11 28.63
N GLY A 218 2.09 -14.06 27.32
CA GLY A 218 2.28 -15.15 26.38
C GLY A 218 2.67 -14.48 25.07
N ASP A 219 3.53 -15.10 24.27
CA ASP A 219 3.77 -14.67 22.89
C ASP A 219 2.41 -14.54 22.20
N VAL A 220 1.93 -13.31 22.08
CA VAL A 220 0.71 -13.03 21.33
C VAL A 220 1.13 -13.15 19.88
N ASN A 221 0.93 -14.33 19.30
CA ASN A 221 0.79 -14.44 17.86
C ASN A 221 -0.22 -13.37 17.45
N CYS A 222 0.24 -12.37 16.68
CA CYS A 222 -0.60 -11.31 16.13
C CYS A 222 -1.81 -11.98 15.48
N GLY A 223 -2.97 -11.77 16.09
CA GLY A 223 -4.22 -12.50 15.90
C GLY A 223 -5.37 -11.52 15.68
N ASN A 224 -5.35 -10.75 14.59
CA ASN A 224 -6.40 -9.80 14.22
C ASN A 224 -7.54 -10.43 13.38
N GLY A 225 -7.41 -11.69 12.98
CA GLY A 225 -8.44 -12.46 12.27
C GLY A 225 -8.55 -12.15 10.78
N CYS A 226 -7.73 -11.24 10.23
CA CYS A 226 -7.73 -10.91 8.82
C CYS A 226 -7.30 -12.08 7.93
N CYS A 227 -6.56 -13.05 8.46
CA CYS A 227 -6.18 -14.25 7.71
C CYS A 227 -7.18 -15.41 7.81
N ARG A 228 -8.26 -15.26 8.59
CA ARG A 228 -9.22 -16.34 8.88
C ARG A 228 -9.92 -16.90 7.64
N ASN A 229 -10.17 -16.05 6.65
CA ASN A 229 -10.86 -16.42 5.41
C ASN A 229 -9.89 -16.73 4.26
N SER A 230 -8.60 -16.90 4.54
CA SER A 230 -7.57 -17.12 3.53
C SER A 230 -7.63 -16.10 2.37
N PRO A 231 -7.47 -14.79 2.64
CA PRO A 231 -7.61 -13.75 1.62
C PRO A 231 -6.54 -13.83 0.52
N CYS A 232 -5.51 -14.66 0.68
CA CYS A 232 -4.47 -14.89 -0.31
C CYS A 232 -4.87 -16.07 -1.20
N LEU A 233 -4.99 -15.81 -2.50
CA LEU A 233 -5.36 -16.76 -3.54
C LEU A 233 -4.15 -17.61 -3.95
N ASN A 234 -4.40 -18.63 -4.78
CA ASN A 234 -3.37 -19.40 -5.48
C ASN A 234 -2.25 -19.99 -4.58
N GLY A 235 -2.61 -20.43 -3.37
CA GLY A 235 -1.65 -20.99 -2.40
C GLY A 235 -0.81 -19.95 -1.65
N GLY A 236 -1.19 -18.67 -1.73
CA GLY A 236 -0.59 -17.58 -0.95
C GLY A 236 -0.69 -17.83 0.57
N THR A 237 0.40 -17.57 1.28
CA THR A 237 0.41 -17.63 2.75
C THR A 237 0.02 -16.27 3.32
N CYS A 238 -1.04 -16.23 4.14
CA CYS A 238 -1.48 -15.02 4.81
C CYS A 238 -0.75 -14.82 6.15
N THR A 239 -0.24 -13.61 6.39
CA THR A 239 0.39 -13.21 7.65
C THR A 239 -0.29 -11.97 8.20
N GLU A 240 -0.68 -12.00 9.47
CA GLU A 240 -1.35 -10.88 10.12
C GLU A 240 -0.34 -9.80 10.55
N VAL A 241 -0.69 -8.53 10.33
CA VAL A 241 0.15 -7.36 10.64
C VAL A 241 -0.59 -6.49 11.66
N CYS A 242 0.03 -6.28 12.82
CA CYS A 242 -0.58 -5.58 13.95
C CYS A 242 -0.05 -4.14 14.15
N GLU A 243 0.75 -3.61 13.23
CA GLU A 243 1.21 -2.21 13.27
C GLU A 243 0.09 -1.23 12.89
N SER A 244 -0.01 -0.13 13.62
CA SER A 244 -1.18 0.75 13.67
C SER A 244 -1.34 1.72 12.50
N THR A 245 -0.50 1.65 11.46
CA THR A 245 -0.44 2.69 10.41
C THR A 245 -0.78 2.21 8.99
N SER A 246 -1.11 0.94 8.74
CA SER A 246 -1.61 0.49 7.42
C SER A 246 -2.28 -0.91 7.43
N VAL A 247 -2.43 -1.53 6.24
CA VAL A 247 -3.08 -2.83 5.97
C VAL A 247 -2.74 -3.90 7.01
N ARG A 248 -3.76 -4.56 7.58
CA ARG A 248 -3.64 -5.47 8.73
C ARG A 248 -3.24 -6.92 8.39
N TYR A 249 -2.90 -7.22 7.15
CA TYR A 249 -2.33 -8.50 6.75
C TYR A 249 -1.47 -8.32 5.51
N ARG A 250 -0.61 -9.30 5.25
CA ARG A 250 0.23 -9.39 4.07
C ARG A 250 0.17 -10.81 3.51
N CYS A 251 0.03 -10.91 2.19
CA CYS A 251 0.16 -12.18 1.48
C CYS A 251 1.61 -12.40 1.05
N SER A 252 2.13 -13.59 1.32
CA SER A 252 3.35 -14.12 0.71
C SER A 252 2.95 -15.08 -0.40
N CYS A 253 3.12 -14.65 -1.65
CA CYS A 253 2.66 -15.42 -2.81
C CYS A 253 3.70 -16.46 -3.24
N PRO A 254 3.32 -17.74 -3.40
CA PRO A 254 4.19 -18.70 -4.08
C PRO A 254 4.35 -18.28 -5.53
N LEU A 255 5.55 -18.43 -6.07
CA LEU A 255 5.75 -18.21 -7.51
C LEU A 255 4.94 -19.25 -8.30
N PRO A 256 4.26 -18.85 -9.40
CA PRO A 256 4.34 -17.57 -10.10
C PRO A 256 3.17 -16.61 -9.81
N PHE A 257 2.69 -16.48 -8.58
CA PHE A 257 1.56 -15.57 -8.30
C PHE A 257 2.04 -14.26 -7.67
N VAL A 258 1.37 -13.16 -8.01
CA VAL A 258 1.61 -11.79 -7.50
C VAL A 258 0.31 -11.03 -7.33
N GLY A 259 0.40 -9.81 -6.82
CA GLY A 259 -0.74 -8.98 -6.42
C GLY A 259 -0.89 -8.98 -4.90
N LYS A 260 -1.76 -8.12 -4.40
CA LYS A 260 -1.97 -7.95 -2.95
C LYS A 260 -2.51 -9.23 -2.30
N HIS A 261 -3.25 -10.01 -3.08
CA HIS A 261 -3.93 -11.24 -2.72
C HIS A 261 -3.41 -12.43 -3.53
N CYS A 262 -2.28 -12.34 -4.22
CA CYS A 262 -1.80 -13.39 -5.14
C CYS A 262 -2.81 -13.74 -6.25
N GLU A 263 -3.67 -12.78 -6.60
CA GLU A 263 -4.76 -12.88 -7.56
C GLU A 263 -4.27 -12.94 -9.01
N SER A 264 -3.06 -12.43 -9.26
CA SER A 264 -2.49 -12.30 -10.59
C SER A 264 -1.41 -13.34 -10.81
N TRP A 265 -1.38 -13.90 -12.01
CA TRP A 265 -0.26 -14.71 -12.47
C TRP A 265 0.88 -13.78 -12.90
N LEU A 266 2.05 -13.91 -12.30
CA LEU A 266 3.30 -13.30 -12.74
C LEU A 266 3.63 -13.84 -14.13
N ARG A 267 3.42 -13.02 -15.16
CA ARG A 267 3.86 -13.29 -16.55
C ARG A 267 5.37 -13.11 -16.72
N ARG A 268 6.15 -13.59 -15.75
CA ARG A 268 7.64 -13.69 -15.64
C ARG A 268 8.48 -12.80 -16.56
N SER A 269 8.13 -11.54 -16.80
CA SER A 269 8.95 -10.60 -17.60
C SER A 269 10.11 -10.07 -16.75
N CYS A 270 11.14 -9.49 -17.36
CA CYS A 270 12.20 -8.84 -16.59
C CYS A 270 11.63 -7.73 -15.67
N GLN A 271 10.67 -6.95 -16.17
CA GLN A 271 9.95 -5.92 -15.43
C GLN A 271 9.25 -6.51 -14.20
N GLU A 272 8.53 -7.60 -14.37
CA GLU A 272 7.82 -8.25 -13.27
C GLU A 272 8.75 -8.94 -12.28
N TYR A 273 9.84 -9.56 -12.73
CA TYR A 273 10.88 -10.06 -11.82
C TYR A 273 11.43 -8.91 -10.97
N LYS A 274 11.68 -7.75 -11.57
CA LYS A 274 12.13 -6.58 -10.82
C LYS A 274 11.08 -6.10 -9.80
N LEU A 275 9.80 -6.06 -10.18
CA LEU A 275 8.68 -5.77 -9.25
C LEU A 275 8.58 -6.78 -8.09
N ALA A 276 8.85 -8.06 -8.36
CA ALA A 276 8.87 -9.12 -7.36
C ALA A 276 10.12 -9.06 -6.45
N GLY A 277 10.97 -8.05 -6.59
CA GLY A 277 12.13 -7.80 -5.73
C GLY A 277 13.42 -8.47 -6.18
N PHE A 278 13.47 -9.05 -7.38
CA PHE A 278 14.72 -9.54 -7.95
C PHE A 278 15.62 -8.35 -8.35
N ARG A 279 16.88 -8.41 -7.92
CA ARG A 279 17.85 -7.31 -8.13
C ARG A 279 19.08 -7.69 -8.94
N ARG A 280 19.38 -8.97 -9.09
CA ARG A 280 20.59 -9.42 -9.80
C ARG A 280 20.32 -9.60 -11.28
N SER A 281 21.10 -8.91 -12.11
CA SER A 281 21.10 -9.09 -13.56
C SER A 281 21.66 -10.47 -13.94
N ARG A 282 20.88 -11.25 -14.71
CA ARG A 282 21.23 -12.62 -15.14
C ARG A 282 20.23 -13.13 -16.18
N LEU A 283 20.43 -14.36 -16.65
CA LEU A 283 19.43 -15.07 -17.45
C LEU A 283 18.19 -15.42 -16.63
N PHE A 284 17.02 -15.13 -17.20
CA PHE A 284 15.72 -15.53 -16.68
C PHE A 284 14.91 -16.27 -17.74
N ARG A 285 13.97 -17.09 -17.28
CA ARG A 285 12.96 -17.73 -18.13
C ARG A 285 11.66 -16.93 -18.04
N LEU A 286 11.25 -16.41 -19.19
CA LEU A 286 10.00 -15.69 -19.42
C LEU A 286 8.92 -16.66 -19.86
N ILE A 287 7.66 -16.30 -19.62
CA ILE A 287 6.49 -17.07 -20.04
C ILE A 287 5.57 -16.10 -20.76
N ASP A 288 5.25 -16.39 -22.03
CA ASP A 288 4.34 -15.58 -22.81
C ASP A 288 2.87 -15.92 -22.54
N ASP A 289 1.97 -15.20 -23.22
CA ASP A 289 0.52 -15.33 -23.06
C ASP A 289 -0.02 -16.68 -23.54
N SER A 290 0.75 -17.39 -24.37
CA SER A 290 0.45 -18.74 -24.87
C SER A 290 1.05 -19.84 -24.00
N HIS A 291 1.59 -19.48 -22.82
CA HIS A 291 2.31 -20.38 -21.91
C HIS A 291 3.61 -20.97 -22.50
N GLN A 292 4.12 -20.41 -23.60
CA GLN A 292 5.43 -20.79 -24.11
C GLN A 292 6.52 -20.08 -23.30
N THR A 293 7.66 -20.75 -23.14
CA THR A 293 8.77 -20.20 -22.36
C THR A 293 9.96 -19.88 -23.24
N PHE A 294 10.62 -18.75 -22.98
CA PHE A 294 11.87 -18.38 -23.64
C PHE A 294 12.85 -17.78 -22.62
N ARG A 295 14.15 -17.78 -22.95
CA ARG A 295 15.19 -17.22 -22.08
C ARG A 295 15.59 -15.85 -22.58
N VAL A 296 15.81 -14.94 -21.63
CA VAL A 296 16.35 -13.61 -21.90
C VAL A 296 17.34 -13.23 -20.80
N PHE A 297 18.35 -12.42 -21.14
CA PHE A 297 19.16 -11.78 -20.11
C PHE A 297 18.41 -10.55 -19.61
N CYS A 298 18.12 -10.53 -18.31
CA CYS A 298 17.54 -9.37 -17.65
C CYS A 298 18.66 -8.52 -17.04
N ASP A 299 18.63 -7.22 -17.32
CA ASP A 299 19.41 -6.23 -16.59
C ASP A 299 18.50 -5.42 -15.66
N PHE A 300 18.86 -5.44 -14.38
CA PHE A 300 18.18 -4.74 -13.29
C PHE A 300 19.03 -3.67 -12.62
N ASP A 301 20.32 -3.60 -12.93
CA ASP A 301 21.30 -2.81 -12.17
C ASP A 301 21.53 -1.44 -12.81
N SER A 302 21.37 -1.31 -14.13
CA SER A 302 21.66 -0.08 -14.85
C SER A 302 20.90 1.14 -14.37
N GLU A 303 19.60 0.97 -14.15
CA GLU A 303 18.67 2.07 -13.89
C GLU A 303 17.65 1.61 -12.84
N PRO A 304 17.57 2.27 -11.66
CA PRO A 304 16.78 1.79 -10.54
C PRO A 304 15.32 1.49 -10.86
N ARG A 305 14.71 2.25 -11.78
CA ARG A 305 13.29 2.10 -12.16
C ARG A 305 13.04 1.25 -13.41
N PHE A 306 14.08 0.82 -14.12
CA PHE A 306 13.93 0.09 -15.37
C PHE A 306 14.33 -1.37 -15.23
N ALA A 307 13.64 -2.25 -15.95
CA ALA A 307 14.17 -3.57 -16.28
C ALA A 307 14.36 -3.68 -17.78
N TRP A 308 15.50 -4.23 -18.19
CA TRP A 308 15.88 -4.36 -19.60
C TRP A 308 15.98 -5.82 -19.98
N ASN A 309 15.50 -6.14 -21.19
CA ASN A 309 15.53 -7.45 -21.81
C ASN A 309 16.52 -7.38 -22.97
N LEU A 310 17.55 -8.21 -22.98
CA LEU A 310 18.48 -8.30 -24.11
C LEU A 310 17.75 -8.84 -25.34
N ILE A 311 17.79 -8.13 -26.47
CA ILE A 311 17.15 -8.58 -27.73
C ILE A 311 18.17 -8.86 -28.83
N GLU A 312 19.34 -8.24 -28.77
CA GLU A 312 20.45 -8.47 -29.68
C GLU A 312 21.78 -8.26 -28.94
N SER A 313 22.76 -9.11 -29.22
CA SER A 313 24.16 -8.88 -28.82
C SER A 313 25.11 -9.46 -29.84
N PHE A 314 26.14 -8.72 -30.20
CA PHE A 314 27.20 -9.24 -31.05
C PHE A 314 28.54 -8.59 -30.75
N ASN A 315 29.63 -9.35 -30.94
CA ASN A 315 30.97 -8.78 -30.93
C ASN A 315 31.37 -8.27 -32.32
N LEU A 316 32.37 -7.39 -32.39
CA LEU A 316 32.82 -6.81 -33.65
C LEU A 316 33.27 -7.88 -34.66
N SER A 317 33.92 -8.95 -34.22
CA SER A 317 34.33 -10.06 -35.11
C SER A 317 33.16 -10.84 -35.73
N SER A 318 31.96 -10.76 -35.15
CA SER A 318 30.75 -11.42 -35.63
C SER A 318 29.81 -10.47 -36.38
N LYS A 319 30.23 -9.23 -36.67
CA LYS A 319 29.38 -8.19 -37.28
C LYS A 319 28.70 -8.63 -38.58
N ASP A 320 29.37 -9.45 -39.40
CA ASP A 320 28.88 -9.83 -40.73
C ASP A 320 27.55 -10.58 -40.68
N LEU A 321 27.25 -11.27 -39.56
CA LEU A 321 25.96 -11.92 -39.32
C LEU A 321 24.79 -10.92 -39.16
N PHE A 322 25.09 -9.67 -38.82
CA PHE A 322 24.12 -8.62 -38.47
C PHE A 322 24.02 -7.51 -39.52
N GLN A 323 24.90 -7.47 -40.52
CA GLN A 323 25.05 -6.32 -41.43
C GLN A 323 23.99 -6.16 -42.52
N LYS A 324 23.13 -7.15 -42.83
CA LYS A 324 22.20 -7.05 -43.98
C LYS A 324 20.74 -7.34 -43.66
N ASN A 325 20.47 -8.51 -43.09
CA ASN A 325 19.10 -9.03 -42.95
C ASN A 325 18.53 -8.87 -41.54
N VAL A 326 19.27 -8.25 -40.63
CA VAL A 326 18.82 -8.04 -39.25
C VAL A 326 18.12 -6.69 -39.16
N THR A 327 16.80 -6.73 -39.02
CA THR A 327 15.96 -5.58 -38.71
C THR A 327 14.91 -5.98 -37.68
N PHE A 328 14.54 -5.08 -36.77
CA PHE A 328 13.56 -5.41 -35.73
C PHE A 328 12.10 -5.28 -36.21
N TYR A 329 11.84 -4.60 -37.33
CA TYR A 329 10.49 -4.30 -37.83
C TYR A 329 9.89 -5.39 -38.73
N ASP A 330 10.69 -6.32 -39.24
CA ASP A 330 10.27 -7.37 -40.18
C ASP A 330 10.74 -8.75 -39.69
N ASP A 331 10.40 -9.82 -40.40
CA ASP A 331 10.86 -11.16 -40.12
C ASP A 331 12.35 -11.33 -40.43
N TYR A 332 13.01 -12.08 -39.55
CA TYR A 332 14.42 -12.43 -39.62
C TYR A 332 14.66 -13.81 -39.01
N GLN A 333 15.82 -14.40 -39.30
CA GLN A 333 16.26 -15.63 -38.65
C GLN A 333 16.93 -15.32 -37.32
N ALA A 334 16.44 -15.94 -36.24
CA ALA A 334 17.04 -15.78 -34.92
C ALA A 334 18.46 -16.34 -34.89
N ILE A 335 19.35 -15.70 -34.11
CA ILE A 335 20.74 -16.12 -33.92
C ILE A 335 20.87 -16.59 -32.48
N SER A 336 21.32 -17.82 -32.28
CA SER A 336 21.36 -18.49 -30.96
C SER A 336 19.98 -18.73 -30.30
N GLY A 337 18.87 -18.24 -30.89
CA GLY A 337 17.51 -18.59 -30.52
C GLY A 337 17.19 -18.33 -29.05
N ASP A 338 17.02 -19.40 -28.26
CA ASP A 338 16.72 -19.31 -26.82
C ASP A 338 17.98 -19.40 -25.94
N ASP A 339 19.18 -19.20 -26.48
CA ASP A 339 20.45 -19.20 -25.74
C ASP A 339 21.17 -17.85 -25.84
N PRO A 340 20.75 -16.83 -25.04
CA PRO A 340 21.38 -15.53 -25.06
C PRO A 340 22.86 -15.59 -24.67
N ASN A 341 23.70 -14.96 -25.48
CA ASN A 341 25.14 -14.86 -25.29
C ASN A 341 25.64 -13.49 -25.78
N TRP A 342 26.92 -13.18 -25.56
CA TRP A 342 27.47 -11.86 -25.87
C TRP A 342 28.02 -11.76 -27.30
N GLN A 343 28.45 -12.87 -27.89
CA GLN A 343 29.20 -12.95 -29.14
C GLN A 343 28.31 -12.85 -30.37
N ALA A 344 27.17 -13.56 -30.38
CA ALA A 344 26.19 -13.55 -31.45
C ALA A 344 24.84 -14.05 -30.93
N TYR A 345 23.91 -13.13 -30.72
CA TYR A 345 22.56 -13.38 -30.24
C TYR A 345 21.58 -12.43 -30.90
N LEU A 346 20.47 -12.97 -31.39
CA LEU A 346 19.31 -12.24 -31.87
C LEU A 346 18.07 -13.04 -31.47
N ILE A 347 17.22 -12.44 -30.63
CA ILE A 347 16.02 -13.06 -30.08
C ILE A 347 15.06 -13.52 -31.18
N LYS A 348 14.24 -14.54 -30.97
CA LYS A 348 13.19 -14.92 -31.94
C LYS A 348 12.13 -13.80 -32.10
N ARG A 349 11.68 -13.56 -33.34
CA ARG A 349 10.68 -12.51 -33.67
C ARG A 349 9.39 -12.56 -32.82
N PRO A 350 8.74 -13.71 -32.59
CA PRO A 350 7.55 -13.77 -31.74
C PRO A 350 7.80 -13.30 -30.30
N ASN A 351 8.96 -13.67 -29.74
CA ASN A 351 9.35 -13.25 -28.39
C ASN A 351 9.64 -11.74 -28.33
N LEU A 352 10.26 -11.18 -29.38
CA LEU A 352 10.46 -9.72 -29.49
C LEU A 352 9.13 -8.97 -29.53
N LEU A 353 8.14 -9.45 -30.30
CA LEU A 353 6.81 -8.84 -30.37
C LEU A 353 6.10 -8.88 -29.02
N TRP A 354 6.20 -10.00 -28.30
CA TRP A 354 5.67 -10.10 -26.95
C TRP A 354 6.36 -9.10 -26.01
N LEU A 355 7.69 -9.03 -26.01
CA LEU A 355 8.45 -8.09 -25.19
C LEU A 355 8.12 -6.63 -25.49
N ARG A 356 7.93 -6.28 -26.77
CA ARG A 356 7.51 -4.94 -27.21
C ARG A 356 6.23 -4.51 -26.52
N ASN A 357 5.22 -5.37 -26.46
CA ASN A 357 3.93 -5.06 -25.83
C ASN A 357 4.00 -4.87 -24.31
N HIS A 358 5.14 -5.22 -23.69
CA HIS A 358 5.39 -5.07 -22.25
C HIS A 358 6.52 -4.08 -21.95
N SER A 359 6.92 -3.28 -22.94
CA SER A 359 8.05 -2.36 -22.85
C SER A 359 7.62 -0.97 -23.28
N THR A 360 8.35 0.03 -22.81
CA THR A 360 8.11 1.44 -23.13
C THR A 360 9.31 2.09 -23.81
N HIS A 361 10.49 1.48 -23.73
CA HIS A 361 11.75 2.03 -24.21
C HIS A 361 12.61 0.95 -24.84
N TRP A 362 13.59 1.39 -25.61
CA TRP A 362 14.72 0.58 -26.03
C TRP A 362 16.01 1.38 -25.86
N ARG A 363 17.12 0.67 -25.84
CA ARG A 363 18.45 1.28 -25.73
C ARG A 363 19.51 0.45 -26.44
N ALA A 364 20.64 1.09 -26.73
CA ALA A 364 21.84 0.41 -27.19
C ALA A 364 23.01 0.71 -26.25
N THR A 365 23.84 -0.31 -26.00
CA THR A 365 25.00 -0.20 -25.11
C THR A 365 26.23 -0.84 -25.74
N CYS A 366 27.41 -0.33 -25.39
CA CYS A 366 28.67 -0.96 -25.74
C CYS A 366 29.28 -1.69 -24.55
N ARG A 367 29.88 -2.87 -24.81
CA ARG A 367 30.69 -3.64 -23.85
C ARG A 367 30.01 -3.88 -22.50
N TYR A 368 28.69 -4.09 -22.51
CA TYR A 368 27.94 -4.33 -21.27
C TYR A 368 28.43 -5.58 -20.54
N ASN A 369 28.84 -6.60 -21.30
CA ASN A 369 29.36 -7.86 -20.78
C ASN A 369 30.61 -7.72 -19.89
N THR A 370 31.46 -6.71 -20.13
CA THR A 370 32.67 -6.48 -19.34
C THR A 370 32.54 -5.32 -18.38
N ASP A 371 31.91 -4.23 -18.83
CA ASP A 371 31.96 -2.95 -18.13
C ASP A 371 30.65 -2.68 -17.36
N GLY A 372 29.61 -3.49 -17.56
CA GLY A 372 28.26 -3.19 -17.12
C GLY A 372 27.71 -1.95 -17.80
N THR A 373 26.96 -1.13 -17.08
CA THR A 373 26.38 0.09 -17.64
C THR A 373 27.31 1.28 -17.50
N VAL A 374 27.77 1.73 -18.65
CA VAL A 374 28.57 2.93 -18.84
C VAL A 374 27.83 3.78 -19.87
N TYR A 375 27.55 5.03 -19.52
CA TYR A 375 26.76 5.95 -20.35
C TYR A 375 27.56 6.58 -21.49
N THR A 376 28.88 6.41 -21.54
CA THR A 376 29.67 6.68 -22.75
C THR A 376 29.40 5.58 -23.77
N ASP A 377 29.05 5.95 -25.00
CA ASP A 377 28.62 5.02 -26.06
C ASP A 377 27.32 4.28 -25.69
N TYR A 378 26.28 5.08 -25.51
CA TYR A 378 24.95 4.67 -25.07
C TYR A 378 23.86 5.47 -25.79
N LEU A 379 22.77 4.79 -26.16
CA LEU A 379 21.56 5.42 -26.72
C LEU A 379 20.34 5.00 -25.91
N ARG A 380 19.34 5.87 -25.74
CA ARG A 380 18.02 5.50 -25.25
C ARG A 380 16.92 6.28 -25.95
N ALA A 381 15.84 5.58 -26.30
CA ALA A 381 14.66 6.17 -26.89
C ALA A 381 13.38 5.52 -26.32
N SER A 382 12.30 6.29 -26.34
CA SER A 382 10.95 5.78 -26.05
C SER A 382 10.35 5.13 -27.29
N LEU A 383 9.67 3.99 -27.10
CA LEU A 383 8.90 3.33 -28.15
C LEU A 383 7.70 4.18 -28.62
N GLU A 384 7.26 5.17 -27.84
CA GLU A 384 6.21 6.11 -28.26
C GLU A 384 6.67 6.99 -29.43
N HIS A 385 7.92 7.43 -29.41
CA HIS A 385 8.46 8.38 -30.39
C HIS A 385 9.33 7.70 -31.46
N PHE A 386 10.00 6.59 -31.11
CA PHE A 386 10.79 5.82 -32.05
C PHE A 386 10.75 4.32 -31.72
N ASP A 387 9.79 3.63 -32.32
CA ASP A 387 9.62 2.19 -32.19
C ASP A 387 10.36 1.40 -33.27
N ILE A 388 11.59 0.99 -32.99
CA ILE A 388 12.41 0.20 -33.93
C ILE A 388 11.77 -1.15 -34.33
N ILE A 389 10.76 -1.64 -33.61
CA ILE A 389 10.08 -2.92 -33.83
C ILE A 389 8.86 -2.78 -34.75
N SER A 390 8.35 -1.58 -34.95
CA SER A 390 7.16 -1.32 -35.79
C SER A 390 7.38 -0.26 -36.87
N ASP A 391 8.42 0.55 -36.75
CA ASP A 391 8.74 1.59 -37.70
C ASP A 391 9.47 1.02 -38.93
N VAL A 392 8.75 0.98 -40.04
CA VAL A 392 9.23 0.44 -41.33
C VAL A 392 9.77 1.60 -42.19
N PRO A 393 11.06 1.57 -42.59
CA PRO A 393 11.65 2.59 -43.44
C PRO A 393 11.11 2.45 -44.88
N SER A 394 10.79 3.58 -45.50
CA SER A 394 10.25 3.67 -46.86
C SER A 394 11.31 3.49 -47.96
N ASP A 395 12.55 3.80 -47.64
CA ASP A 395 13.67 3.96 -48.57
C ASP A 395 15.00 3.81 -47.82
N ASP A 396 16.11 3.96 -48.55
CA ASP A 396 17.47 3.94 -47.99
C ASP A 396 17.89 5.31 -47.41
N VAL A 397 16.96 6.25 -47.26
CA VAL A 397 17.28 7.63 -46.84
C VAL A 397 17.31 7.72 -45.32
N ALA A 398 18.35 8.40 -44.84
CA ALA A 398 18.52 8.71 -43.43
C ALA A 398 17.34 9.51 -42.89
N LYS A 399 16.87 9.19 -41.68
CA LYS A 399 15.83 9.97 -40.99
C LYS A 399 16.32 10.43 -39.63
N CYS A 400 16.01 11.69 -39.28
CA CYS A 400 16.17 12.20 -37.92
C CYS A 400 15.13 11.54 -37.02
N ARG A 401 15.59 10.74 -36.06
CA ARG A 401 14.72 10.06 -35.09
C ARG A 401 14.94 10.63 -33.70
N PRO A 402 13.89 10.73 -32.88
CA PRO A 402 13.99 11.28 -31.52
C PRO A 402 14.64 10.30 -30.54
N PHE A 403 15.53 10.81 -29.71
CA PHE A 403 16.19 10.08 -28.62
C PHE A 403 16.10 10.88 -27.32
N GLU A 404 15.93 10.18 -26.21
CA GLU A 404 15.98 10.80 -24.87
C GLU A 404 17.42 11.09 -24.45
N TYR A 405 18.34 10.21 -24.84
CA TYR A 405 19.75 10.32 -24.53
C TYR A 405 20.58 9.68 -25.64
N VAL A 406 21.59 10.40 -26.10
CA VAL A 406 22.62 9.95 -27.03
C VAL A 406 23.96 10.30 -26.43
N ASN A 407 24.88 9.34 -26.41
CA ASN A 407 26.28 9.58 -26.12
C ASN A 407 27.13 8.74 -27.06
N ILE A 408 27.95 9.40 -27.88
CA ILE A 408 28.94 8.75 -28.73
C ILE A 408 30.29 9.41 -28.47
N ARG A 409 31.26 8.61 -28.03
CA ARG A 409 32.64 8.99 -27.70
C ARG A 409 32.72 10.17 -26.72
N GLY A 410 31.74 10.24 -25.80
CA GLY A 410 31.62 11.31 -24.81
C GLY A 410 30.89 12.56 -25.31
N ASN A 411 30.45 12.62 -26.57
CA ASN A 411 29.58 13.69 -27.03
C ASN A 411 28.13 13.38 -26.63
N GLU A 412 27.58 14.18 -25.74
CA GLU A 412 26.27 13.96 -25.14
C GLU A 412 25.19 14.84 -25.73
N CYS A 413 24.00 14.28 -25.90
CA CYS A 413 22.81 14.98 -26.33
C CYS A 413 21.58 14.39 -25.66
N ARG A 414 20.65 15.26 -25.23
CA ARG A 414 19.46 14.91 -24.46
C ARG A 414 18.24 15.46 -25.17
N ASN A 415 17.17 14.66 -25.23
CA ASN A 415 15.91 15.04 -25.87
C ASN A 415 16.12 15.67 -27.25
N CYS A 416 16.82 14.94 -28.11
CA CYS A 416 17.30 15.48 -29.37
C CYS A 416 17.13 14.46 -30.49
N THR A 417 17.27 14.91 -31.73
CA THR A 417 17.19 14.05 -32.90
C THR A 417 18.56 13.58 -33.36
N MET A 418 18.65 12.32 -33.76
CA MET A 418 19.86 11.73 -34.36
C MET A 418 19.50 11.08 -35.68
N LYS A 419 20.40 11.22 -36.65
CA LYS A 419 20.23 10.61 -37.97
C LYS A 419 20.43 9.11 -37.89
N THR A 420 19.51 8.34 -38.46
CA THR A 420 19.53 6.87 -38.41
C THR A 420 19.26 6.27 -39.78
N TRP A 421 19.85 5.11 -40.03
CA TRP A 421 19.73 4.31 -41.25
C TRP A 421 19.43 2.86 -40.88
N TYR A 422 18.43 2.27 -41.51
CA TYR A 422 18.10 0.84 -41.46
C TYR A 422 17.25 0.53 -42.69
N LYS A 423 17.52 -0.60 -43.34
CA LYS A 423 16.65 -1.18 -44.35
C LYS A 423 17.02 -2.64 -44.57
N LYS A 424 16.03 -3.52 -44.50
CA LYS A 424 16.19 -4.96 -44.71
C LYS A 424 16.85 -5.25 -46.05
N GLY A 425 17.86 -6.12 -46.03
CA GLY A 425 18.65 -6.51 -47.18
C GLY A 425 19.82 -5.57 -47.49
N HIS A 426 19.88 -4.39 -46.85
CA HIS A 426 20.88 -3.37 -47.10
C HIS A 426 21.77 -3.15 -45.87
N PHE A 427 21.21 -2.66 -44.77
CA PHE A 427 21.94 -2.34 -43.53
C PHE A 427 21.03 -2.40 -42.29
N PRO A 428 21.55 -2.82 -41.12
CA PRO A 428 20.81 -2.79 -39.86
C PRO A 428 20.65 -1.35 -39.36
N LEU A 429 19.96 -1.18 -38.24
CA LEU A 429 19.90 0.10 -37.53
C LEU A 429 21.30 0.55 -37.12
N HIS A 430 21.71 1.71 -37.62
CA HIS A 430 22.95 2.37 -37.28
C HIS A 430 22.82 3.89 -37.44
N THR A 431 23.84 4.60 -36.96
CA THR A 431 24.07 6.01 -37.24
C THR A 431 25.49 6.20 -37.77
N ASP A 432 25.70 7.21 -38.61
CA ASP A 432 27.02 7.56 -39.15
C ASP A 432 27.44 8.92 -38.56
N SER A 433 28.42 8.89 -37.64
CA SER A 433 28.90 10.10 -36.95
C SER A 433 29.55 11.11 -37.89
N SER A 434 29.93 10.72 -39.11
CA SER A 434 30.58 11.60 -40.09
C SER A 434 29.60 12.36 -40.99
N LYS A 435 28.31 12.00 -40.97
CA LYS A 435 27.29 12.56 -41.87
C LYS A 435 26.46 13.61 -41.13
N GLN A 436 26.94 14.85 -41.13
CA GLN A 436 26.16 16.00 -40.68
C GLN A 436 25.16 16.45 -41.76
N ALA A 437 23.88 16.47 -41.41
CA ALA A 437 22.88 17.44 -41.89
C ALA A 437 21.56 17.24 -41.12
N ASP A 438 20.86 18.32 -40.79
CA ASP A 438 19.43 18.39 -40.44
C ASP A 438 18.93 17.79 -39.11
N CYS A 439 19.75 17.08 -38.32
CA CYS A 439 19.37 16.62 -36.97
C CYS A 439 20.16 17.36 -35.87
N ASP A 440 19.64 17.34 -34.65
CA ASP A 440 20.25 18.06 -33.52
C ASP A 440 21.60 17.48 -33.08
N PHE A 441 21.74 16.15 -33.09
CA PHE A 441 22.96 15.47 -32.64
C PHE A 441 24.04 15.52 -33.71
N ASP A 442 25.19 16.08 -33.34
CA ASP A 442 26.40 16.10 -34.16
C ASP A 442 27.43 15.07 -33.67
N GLY A 443 27.47 13.90 -34.29
CA GLY A 443 28.44 12.86 -33.97
C GLY A 443 29.89 13.21 -34.26
N ASN A 444 30.21 14.31 -34.94
CA ASN A 444 31.57 14.66 -35.34
C ASN A 444 32.30 15.59 -34.35
N THR A 445 31.62 16.13 -33.36
CA THR A 445 32.22 17.02 -32.33
C THR A 445 32.01 16.44 -30.93
N PRO A 446 32.87 16.71 -29.92
CA PRO A 446 34.20 17.32 -29.98
C PRO A 446 35.31 16.33 -30.40
N ASN A 447 35.04 15.03 -30.38
CA ASN A 447 35.97 13.98 -30.78
C ASN A 447 35.68 13.55 -32.22
N ALA A 448 36.39 14.17 -33.18
CA ALA A 448 36.23 13.98 -34.62
C ALA A 448 35.96 12.53 -35.01
N ALA A 449 34.87 12.32 -35.75
CA ALA A 449 34.50 11.05 -36.32
C ALA A 449 35.47 10.67 -37.44
N VAL A 450 35.67 9.37 -37.67
CA VAL A 450 36.30 8.92 -38.92
C VAL A 450 35.30 8.98 -40.08
N LYS A 451 35.78 9.06 -41.31
CA LYS A 451 34.89 9.14 -42.48
C LYS A 451 34.04 7.87 -42.60
N ASN A 452 32.72 8.04 -42.74
CA ASN A 452 31.70 6.98 -42.74
C ASN A 452 31.67 6.14 -41.43
N GLU A 453 32.05 6.72 -40.29
CA GLU A 453 32.06 6.00 -39.01
C GLU A 453 30.67 5.54 -38.59
N ASP A 454 30.43 4.23 -38.68
CA ASP A 454 29.19 3.62 -38.21
C ASP A 454 29.21 3.38 -36.70
N ASN A 455 28.14 3.77 -36.01
CA ASN A 455 27.94 3.54 -34.59
C ASN A 455 26.65 2.75 -34.35
N PHE A 456 26.70 1.87 -33.34
CA PHE A 456 25.61 0.97 -32.90
C PHE A 456 25.07 -0.01 -33.95
N GLY A 457 25.79 -0.23 -35.05
CA GLY A 457 25.42 -1.19 -36.08
C GLY A 457 26.29 -1.00 -37.32
N LEU A 458 26.12 -1.87 -38.31
CA LEU A 458 26.84 -1.90 -39.60
C LEU A 458 28.37 -2.06 -39.47
N TYR A 459 29.11 -1.12 -38.88
CA TYR A 459 30.56 -1.17 -38.66
C TYR A 459 31.36 -1.45 -39.93
N SER A 460 31.01 -0.77 -41.03
CA SER A 460 31.82 -0.78 -42.26
C SER A 460 33.14 -0.06 -42.01
N GLU A 461 33.06 1.16 -41.46
CA GLU A 461 34.21 1.89 -40.92
C GLU A 461 34.09 1.99 -39.41
N VAL A 462 35.22 1.85 -38.71
CA VAL A 462 35.26 1.76 -37.25
C VAL A 462 36.20 2.79 -36.65
N ASN A 463 35.88 3.22 -35.43
CA ASN A 463 36.73 4.09 -34.63
C ASN A 463 37.07 3.41 -33.30
N PRO A 464 38.34 3.08 -33.01
CA PRO A 464 38.71 2.43 -31.76
C PRO A 464 38.37 3.22 -30.48
N LYS A 465 38.10 4.53 -30.60
CA LYS A 465 37.61 5.37 -29.49
C LYS A 465 36.15 5.11 -29.14
N PHE A 466 35.36 4.51 -30.05
CA PHE A 466 33.99 4.07 -29.81
C PHE A 466 34.02 2.67 -29.17
N ARG A 467 33.45 2.52 -27.97
CA ARG A 467 33.59 1.31 -27.15
C ARG A 467 33.13 0.04 -27.86
N CYS A 468 32.05 0.09 -28.65
CA CYS A 468 31.53 -1.06 -29.38
C CYS A 468 32.50 -1.58 -30.46
N THR A 469 33.44 -0.76 -30.92
CA THR A 469 34.41 -1.10 -31.96
C THR A 469 35.87 -0.96 -31.48
N SER A 470 36.08 -0.85 -30.16
CA SER A 470 37.40 -0.69 -29.53
C SER A 470 38.34 -1.89 -29.69
N SER A 471 37.80 -3.08 -29.95
CA SER A 471 38.56 -4.30 -30.26
C SER A 471 37.66 -5.31 -30.99
N SER A 472 38.23 -6.38 -31.55
CA SER A 472 37.46 -7.46 -32.18
C SER A 472 36.45 -8.13 -31.24
N ASN A 473 36.75 -8.15 -29.94
CA ASN A 473 35.88 -8.74 -28.91
C ASN A 473 34.90 -7.72 -28.29
N ALA A 474 35.00 -6.45 -28.67
CA ALA A 474 34.08 -5.43 -28.19
C ALA A 474 32.66 -5.74 -28.68
N THR A 475 31.68 -5.57 -27.80
CA THR A 475 30.30 -5.97 -28.07
C THR A 475 29.35 -4.79 -28.18
N THR A 476 28.31 -4.96 -28.99
CA THR A 476 27.15 -4.08 -29.08
C THR A 476 25.94 -4.85 -28.58
N GLN A 477 25.09 -4.21 -27.78
CA GLN A 477 23.83 -4.79 -27.32
C GLN A 477 22.67 -3.86 -27.61
N PHE A 478 21.56 -4.42 -28.07
CA PHE A 478 20.26 -3.77 -28.04
C PHE A 478 19.37 -4.39 -26.98
N TRP A 479 18.62 -3.53 -26.30
CA TRP A 479 17.75 -3.89 -25.20
C TRP A 479 16.37 -3.29 -25.41
N ILE A 480 15.34 -4.00 -24.95
CA ILE A 480 13.98 -3.48 -24.85
C ILE A 480 13.51 -3.59 -23.40
N GLY A 481 12.83 -2.57 -22.90
CA GLY A 481 12.51 -2.52 -21.48
C GLY A 481 11.61 -1.36 -21.13
N GLY A 482 11.45 -1.10 -19.84
CA GLY A 482 10.61 0.00 -19.42
C GLY A 482 10.62 0.22 -17.93
N THR A 483 10.06 1.38 -17.55
CA THR A 483 9.74 1.68 -16.17
C THR A 483 8.61 0.79 -15.66
N LEU A 484 8.72 0.41 -14.40
CA LEU A 484 7.70 -0.30 -13.64
C LEU A 484 6.51 0.59 -13.27
#